data_AF-A0A5P6P5Z5-F1
#
_entry.id   AF-A0A5P6P5Z5-F1
#
_cell.length_a   1.000
_cell.length_b   1.000
_cell.length_c   1.000
_cell.angle_alpha   90.00
_cell.angle_beta   90.00
_cell.angle_gamma   90.00
#
_symmetry.space_group_name_H-M   'P 1'
#
loop_
_entity.id
_entity.type
_entity.pdbx_description
1 polymer ?
#
loop_
_entity_poly.entity_id
_entity_poly.type
_entity_poly.pdbx_seq_one_letter_code
_entity_poly.pdbx_strand_id
1 'polypeptide(L)'
;MWTELKAPSLAEMEATAHDIFDRLPAEFRALCEGVILRVDDFPTEEVMDEMECESEFDLLGLFQGVGLPQQSFGDVARLPNMVWLYRRPILDYWAEHDESLGHIVRHVLIHEIGHHFGLSDDDMAAIEAQAE
;
A
#
# COMPACT_ATOMS: atom_id res chain seq x y z
N MET A 1 -1.95 29.88 1.34
CA MET A 1 -2.46 30.17 2.69
C MET A 1 -3.02 28.86 3.22
N TRP A 2 -2.63 28.41 4.41
CA TRP A 2 -2.99 27.09 4.95
C TRP A 2 -4.44 27.00 5.43
N THR A 3 -5.19 28.11 5.45
CA THR A 3 -6.55 28.19 6.02
C THR A 3 -7.59 27.34 5.32
N GLU A 4 -7.38 27.02 4.03
CA GLU A 4 -8.29 26.19 3.23
C GLU A 4 -7.71 24.80 2.94
N LEU A 5 -6.45 24.54 3.33
CA LEU A 5 -5.82 23.24 3.11
C LEU A 5 -6.30 22.26 4.17
N LYS A 6 -6.70 21.08 3.72
CA LYS A 6 -7.09 19.96 4.58
C LYS A 6 -6.29 18.73 4.18
N ALA A 7 -5.99 17.89 5.16
CA ALA A 7 -5.52 16.55 4.85
C ALA A 7 -6.59 15.81 4.02
N PRO A 8 -6.18 14.94 3.08
CA PRO A 8 -7.13 14.17 2.29
C PRO A 8 -7.98 13.30 3.21
N SER A 9 -9.25 13.17 2.85
CA SER A 9 -10.16 12.16 3.38
C SER A 9 -9.73 10.75 2.92
N LEU A 10 -10.32 9.71 3.52
CA LEU A 10 -10.12 8.32 3.09
C LEU A 10 -10.42 8.14 1.59
N ALA A 11 -11.52 8.70 1.10
CA ALA A 11 -11.92 8.58 -0.30
C ALA A 11 -10.97 9.32 -1.25
N GLU A 12 -10.47 10.51 -0.86
CA GLU A 12 -9.47 11.25 -1.64
C GLU A 12 -8.13 10.52 -1.67
N MET A 13 -7.76 9.86 -0.57
CA MET A 13 -6.53 9.08 -0.50
C MET A 13 -6.64 7.77 -1.28
N GLU A 14 -7.77 7.06 -1.22
CA GLU A 14 -8.04 5.85 -2.02
C GLU A 14 -8.01 6.19 -3.52
N ALA A 15 -8.66 7.29 -3.94
CA ALA A 15 -8.59 7.77 -5.32
C ALA A 15 -7.16 8.12 -5.75
N THR A 16 -6.40 8.81 -4.88
CA THR A 16 -4.98 9.13 -5.14
C THR A 16 -4.14 7.86 -5.30
N ALA A 17 -4.36 6.86 -4.44
CA ALA A 17 -3.63 5.61 -4.48
C ALA A 17 -3.92 4.81 -5.76
N HIS A 18 -5.18 4.79 -6.24
CA HIS A 18 -5.54 4.23 -7.53
C HIS A 18 -4.89 4.98 -8.71
N ASP A 19 -4.93 6.32 -8.70
CA ASP A 19 -4.30 7.15 -9.73
C ASP A 19 -2.79 6.91 -9.81
N ILE A 20 -2.13 6.71 -8.68
CA ILE A 20 -0.71 6.36 -8.58
C ILE A 20 -0.49 4.95 -9.11
N PHE A 21 -1.27 3.99 -8.63
CA PHE A 21 -1.17 2.60 -9.04
C PHE A 21 -1.27 2.47 -10.57
N ASP A 22 -2.23 3.14 -11.21
CA ASP A 22 -2.46 3.09 -12.67
C ASP A 22 -1.28 3.63 -13.49
N ARG A 23 -0.44 4.49 -12.91
CA ARG A 23 0.76 5.05 -13.54
C ARG A 23 2.00 4.17 -13.36
N LEU A 24 1.94 3.15 -12.51
CA LEU A 24 3.04 2.22 -12.33
C LEU A 24 3.33 1.42 -13.61
N PRO A 25 4.57 0.94 -13.80
CA PRO A 25 4.95 0.11 -14.94
C PRO A 25 3.97 -1.03 -15.17
N ALA A 26 3.61 -1.27 -16.43
CA ALA A 26 2.58 -2.26 -16.79
C ALA A 26 2.94 -3.67 -16.33
N GLU A 27 4.22 -4.02 -16.35
CA GLU A 27 4.74 -5.30 -15.85
C GLU A 27 4.52 -5.47 -14.34
N PHE A 28 4.66 -4.39 -13.57
CA PHE A 28 4.40 -4.39 -12.13
C PHE A 28 2.90 -4.52 -11.84
N ARG A 29 2.07 -3.75 -12.56
CA ARG A 29 0.60 -3.85 -12.42
C ARG A 29 0.06 -5.22 -12.80
N ALA A 30 0.72 -5.94 -13.72
CA ALA A 30 0.34 -7.30 -14.09
C ALA A 30 0.49 -8.31 -12.92
N LEU A 31 1.39 -8.05 -11.96
CA LEU A 31 1.50 -8.86 -10.73
C LEU A 31 0.25 -8.73 -9.85
N CYS A 32 -0.46 -7.62 -9.97
CA CYS A 32 -1.57 -7.23 -9.11
C CYS A 32 -2.95 -7.57 -9.70
N GLU A 33 -3.03 -8.47 -10.68
CA GLU A 33 -4.33 -8.85 -11.26
C GLU A 33 -5.26 -9.41 -10.17
N GLY A 34 -6.40 -8.73 -9.95
CA GLY A 34 -7.37 -9.10 -8.92
C GLY A 34 -7.05 -8.59 -7.51
N VAL A 35 -5.98 -7.81 -7.32
CA VAL A 35 -5.69 -7.13 -6.05
C VAL A 35 -6.68 -5.99 -5.83
N ILE A 36 -7.21 -5.87 -4.61
CA ILE A 36 -8.07 -4.78 -4.18
C ILE A 36 -7.26 -3.81 -3.33
N LEU A 37 -7.16 -2.56 -3.77
CA LEU A 37 -6.55 -1.49 -2.99
C LEU A 37 -7.60 -0.88 -2.05
N ARG A 38 -7.24 -0.68 -0.78
CA ARG A 38 -8.09 -0.08 0.25
C ARG A 38 -7.32 0.91 1.09
N VAL A 39 -8.04 1.88 1.64
CA VAL A 39 -7.51 2.84 2.60
C VAL A 39 -8.38 2.83 3.84
N ASP A 40 -7.76 2.74 5.01
CA ASP A 40 -8.40 2.94 6.30
C ASP A 40 -7.58 3.94 7.14
N ASP A 41 -8.11 4.42 8.25
CA ASP A 41 -7.36 5.33 9.12
C ASP A 41 -6.20 4.60 9.83
N PHE A 42 -6.40 3.35 10.26
CA PHE A 42 -5.44 2.54 11.02
C PHE A 42 -5.61 1.03 10.78
N PRO A 43 -4.58 0.22 11.07
CA PRO A 43 -4.72 -1.24 11.15
C PRO A 43 -5.69 -1.66 12.26
N THR A 44 -6.29 -2.84 12.11
CA THR A 44 -7.09 -3.45 13.19
C THR A 44 -6.18 -3.99 14.29
N GLU A 45 -6.70 -4.21 15.49
CA GLU A 45 -5.95 -4.86 16.59
C GLU A 45 -5.36 -6.21 16.18
N GLU A 46 -6.12 -7.01 15.42
CA GLU A 46 -5.64 -8.30 14.89
C GLU A 46 -4.43 -8.14 13.95
N VAL A 47 -4.46 -7.14 13.07
CA VAL A 47 -3.33 -6.83 12.18
C VAL A 47 -2.13 -6.34 12.98
N MET A 48 -2.34 -5.49 13.99
CA MET A 48 -1.25 -5.01 14.84
C MET A 48 -0.57 -6.16 15.60
N ASP A 49 -1.36 -7.09 16.15
CA ASP A 49 -0.84 -8.28 16.83
C ASP A 49 -0.07 -9.22 15.87
N GLU A 50 -0.60 -9.45 14.65
CA GLU A 50 0.04 -10.30 13.64
C GLU A 50 1.36 -9.71 13.13
N MET A 51 1.42 -8.39 12.97
CA MET A 51 2.58 -7.66 12.49
C MET A 51 3.54 -7.25 13.61
N GLU A 52 3.26 -7.64 14.86
CA GLU A 52 4.05 -7.30 16.05
C GLU A 52 4.29 -5.77 16.20
N CYS A 53 3.31 -4.95 15.82
CA CYS A 53 3.40 -3.50 15.91
C CYS A 53 3.34 -3.03 17.38
N GLU A 54 4.19 -2.07 17.76
CA GLU A 54 4.13 -1.44 19.09
C GLU A 54 3.08 -0.32 19.12
N SER A 55 2.78 0.26 17.96
CA SER A 55 1.86 1.37 17.74
C SER A 55 1.11 1.24 16.42
N GLU A 56 -0.11 1.77 16.35
CA GLU A 56 -0.90 1.87 15.11
C GLU A 56 -0.24 2.73 14.03
N PHE A 57 0.80 3.50 14.39
CA PHE A 57 1.61 4.34 13.50
C PHE A 57 2.81 3.60 12.87
N ASP A 58 3.13 2.39 13.33
CA ASP A 58 4.30 1.63 12.83
C ASP A 58 4.05 1.01 11.44
N LEU A 59 2.80 0.94 11.00
CA LEU A 59 2.40 0.28 9.77
C LEU A 59 1.74 1.28 8.81
N LEU A 60 2.45 1.59 7.71
CA LEU A 60 1.95 2.52 6.68
C LEU A 60 1.06 1.84 5.64
N GLY A 61 1.33 0.56 5.37
CA GLY A 61 0.56 -0.26 4.44
C GLY A 61 0.71 -1.74 4.78
N LEU A 62 -0.11 -2.57 4.14
CA LEU A 62 -0.05 -4.01 4.30
C LEU A 62 -0.58 -4.72 3.05
N PHE A 63 0.21 -5.62 2.49
CA PHE A 63 -0.32 -6.63 1.58
C PHE A 63 -0.92 -7.81 2.35
N GLN A 64 -2.22 -8.07 2.18
CA GLN A 64 -2.94 -9.18 2.80
C GLN A 64 -3.50 -10.13 1.73
N GLY A 65 -3.07 -11.39 1.73
CA GLY A 65 -3.57 -12.39 0.80
C GLY A 65 -2.66 -13.61 0.66
N VAL A 66 -3.12 -14.61 -0.09
CA VAL A 66 -2.32 -15.80 -0.42
C VAL A 66 -1.60 -15.54 -1.74
N GLY A 67 -0.29 -15.28 -1.64
CA GLY A 67 0.61 -15.21 -2.79
C GLY A 67 0.49 -16.46 -3.68
N LEU A 68 0.86 -16.32 -4.95
CA LEU A 68 0.49 -17.25 -6.02
C LEU A 68 1.20 -18.63 -6.14
N PRO A 69 2.00 -19.24 -5.22
CA PRO A 69 2.60 -20.54 -5.54
C PRO A 69 1.85 -21.81 -5.10
N GLN A 70 0.81 -21.78 -4.25
CA GLN A 70 0.12 -23.02 -3.83
C GLN A 70 -1.33 -23.13 -4.33
N GLN A 71 -1.45 -23.71 -5.53
CA GLN A 71 -2.71 -24.24 -6.06
C GLN A 71 -3.14 -25.50 -5.30
N SER A 72 -3.74 -25.34 -4.12
CA SER A 72 -4.48 -26.41 -3.46
C SER A 72 -5.97 -26.29 -3.77
N PHE A 73 -6.51 -27.32 -4.41
CA PHE A 73 -7.93 -27.48 -4.73
C PHE A 73 -8.70 -27.84 -3.45
N GLY A 74 -9.41 -26.88 -2.87
CA GLY A 74 -10.30 -27.10 -1.74
C GLY A 74 -11.27 -25.93 -1.59
N ASP A 75 -12.56 -26.24 -1.51
CA ASP A 75 -13.75 -25.36 -1.55
C ASP A 75 -13.86 -24.30 -0.43
N VAL A 76 -12.87 -23.43 -0.27
CA VAL A 76 -13.01 -22.18 0.47
C VAL A 76 -12.91 -21.05 -0.54
N ALA A 77 -13.92 -20.19 -0.61
CA ALA A 77 -13.87 -18.99 -1.45
C ALA A 77 -12.59 -18.22 -1.07
N ARG A 78 -11.61 -18.18 -1.99
CA ARG A 78 -10.36 -17.46 -1.76
C ARG A 78 -10.72 -15.98 -1.62
N LEU A 79 -10.39 -15.39 -0.48
CA LEU A 79 -10.46 -13.95 -0.33
C LEU A 79 -9.51 -13.31 -1.36
N PRO A 80 -9.91 -12.21 -2.00
CA PRO A 80 -9.04 -11.52 -2.95
C PRO A 80 -7.78 -11.03 -2.22
N ASN A 81 -6.68 -10.93 -2.95
CA ASN A 81 -5.50 -10.24 -2.43
C ASN A 81 -5.85 -8.76 -2.22
N MET A 82 -5.38 -8.19 -1.13
CA MET A 82 -5.66 -6.81 -0.76
C MET A 82 -4.36 -6.08 -0.47
N VAL A 83 -4.31 -4.80 -0.86
CA VAL A 83 -3.29 -3.86 -0.38
C VAL A 83 -4.02 -2.83 0.45
N TRP A 84 -3.62 -2.69 1.70
CA TRP A 84 -4.10 -1.66 2.62
C TRP A 84 -3.09 -0.53 2.68
N LEU A 85 -3.59 0.70 2.72
CA LEU A 85 -2.82 1.88 3.10
C LEU A 85 -3.50 2.50 4.32
N TYR A 86 -2.70 2.86 5.33
CA TYR A 86 -3.21 3.44 6.55
C TYR A 86 -3.00 4.95 6.54
N ARG A 87 -4.10 5.69 6.38
CA ARG A 87 -4.10 7.13 6.16
C ARG A 87 -3.45 7.89 7.30
N ARG A 88 -3.77 7.60 8.55
CA ARG A 88 -3.22 8.37 9.68
C ARG A 88 -1.72 8.12 9.88
N PRO A 89 -1.21 6.88 9.84
CA PRO A 89 0.22 6.60 9.84
C PRO A 89 0.97 7.31 8.70
N ILE A 90 0.43 7.24 7.47
CA ILE A 90 1.04 7.92 6.32
C ILE A 90 1.05 9.44 6.49
N LEU A 91 -0.04 10.04 7.00
CA LEU A 91 -0.09 11.49 7.22
C LEU A 91 0.82 11.96 8.36
N ASP A 92 1.00 11.13 9.38
CA ASP A 92 1.93 11.37 10.48
C ASP A 92 3.38 11.34 9.98
N TYR A 93 3.76 10.28 9.25
CA TYR A 93 5.03 10.19 8.56
C TYR A 93 5.25 11.40 7.63
N TRP A 94 4.26 11.74 6.81
CA TRP A 94 4.34 12.88 5.90
C TRP A 94 4.56 14.21 6.62
N ALA A 95 3.96 14.42 7.80
CA ALA A 95 4.13 15.65 8.56
C ALA A 95 5.56 15.85 9.10
N GLU A 96 6.33 14.78 9.23
CA GLU A 96 7.71 14.80 9.74
C GLU A 96 8.78 14.82 8.64
N HIS A 97 8.40 14.61 7.37
CA HIS A 97 9.32 14.43 6.25
C HIS A 97 9.12 15.48 5.15
N ASP A 98 10.20 15.85 4.44
CA ASP A 98 10.17 16.82 3.32
C ASP A 98 9.89 16.11 1.98
N GLU A 99 8.78 15.38 1.94
CA GLU A 99 8.35 14.60 0.77
C GLU A 99 6.91 14.93 0.38
N SER A 100 6.56 14.67 -0.88
CA SER A 100 5.15 14.79 -1.28
C SER A 100 4.35 13.58 -0.81
N LEU A 101 3.10 13.77 -0.41
CA LEU A 101 2.22 12.67 -0.04
C LEU A 101 2.11 11.60 -1.15
N GLY A 102 2.10 12.03 -2.42
CA GLY A 102 2.06 11.11 -3.56
C GLY A 102 3.32 10.26 -3.68
N HIS A 103 4.49 10.79 -3.30
CA HIS A 103 5.74 10.03 -3.24
C HIS A 103 5.63 8.92 -2.19
N ILE A 104 5.19 9.26 -0.97
CA ILE A 104 5.05 8.30 0.14
C ILE A 104 4.05 7.20 -0.23
N VAL A 105 2.87 7.56 -0.76
CA VAL A 105 1.87 6.57 -1.17
C VAL A 105 2.41 5.64 -2.26
N ARG A 106 3.13 6.17 -3.25
CA ARG A 106 3.76 5.37 -4.31
C ARG A 106 4.82 4.42 -3.74
N HIS A 107 5.68 4.93 -2.88
CA HIS A 107 6.74 4.16 -2.23
C HIS A 107 6.16 2.98 -1.43
N VAL A 108 5.17 3.24 -0.57
CA VAL A 108 4.48 2.20 0.22
C VAL A 108 3.82 1.17 -0.70
N LEU A 109 3.08 1.60 -1.74
CA LEU A 109 2.46 0.66 -2.69
C LEU A 109 3.48 -0.27 -3.35
N ILE A 110 4.59 0.28 -3.83
CA ILE A 110 5.63 -0.50 -4.50
C ILE A 110 6.27 -1.49 -3.53
N HIS A 111 6.54 -1.09 -2.28
CA HIS A 111 7.16 -1.95 -1.28
C HIS A 111 6.22 -3.07 -0.82
N GLU A 112 4.95 -2.77 -0.54
CA GLU A 112 3.97 -3.80 -0.13
C GLU A 112 3.78 -4.87 -1.20
N ILE A 113 3.58 -4.45 -2.46
CA ILE A 113 3.43 -5.36 -3.59
C ILE A 113 4.75 -6.07 -3.88
N GLY A 114 5.86 -5.34 -3.92
CA GLY A 114 7.18 -5.87 -4.28
C GLY A 114 7.64 -6.96 -3.31
N HIS A 115 7.59 -6.70 -2.00
CA HIS A 115 7.91 -7.70 -0.98
C HIS A 115 7.00 -8.93 -1.06
N HIS A 116 5.69 -8.74 -1.26
CA HIS A 116 4.76 -9.86 -1.37
C HIS A 116 5.08 -10.79 -2.55
N PHE A 117 5.54 -10.23 -3.67
CA PHE A 117 5.93 -10.98 -4.87
C PHE A 117 7.42 -11.36 -4.92
N GLY A 118 8.19 -11.04 -3.87
CA GLY A 118 9.60 -11.43 -3.75
C GLY A 118 10.55 -10.61 -4.62
N LEU A 119 10.20 -9.36 -4.95
CA LEU A 119 11.12 -8.41 -5.56
C LEU A 119 12.17 -7.95 -4.56
N SER A 120 13.37 -7.65 -5.06
CA SER A 120 14.43 -7.05 -4.26
C SER A 120 14.25 -5.53 -4.14
N ASP A 121 14.91 -4.93 -3.14
CA ASP A 121 15.02 -3.46 -2.99
C ASP A 121 15.50 -2.79 -4.28
N ASP A 122 16.44 -3.40 -4.99
CA ASP A 122 16.96 -2.89 -6.25
C ASP A 122 15.89 -2.90 -7.37
N ASP A 123 15.07 -3.97 -7.45
CA ASP A 123 13.97 -4.05 -8.40
C ASP A 123 12.91 -2.97 -8.11
N MET A 124 12.56 -2.80 -6.84
CA MET A 124 11.59 -1.80 -6.38
C MET A 124 12.09 -0.38 -6.63
N ALA A 125 13.35 -0.09 -6.36
CA ALA A 125 13.98 1.19 -6.68
C ALA A 125 13.96 1.49 -8.19
N ALA A 126 14.17 0.47 -9.04
CA ALA A 126 14.07 0.62 -10.49
C ALA A 126 12.64 0.90 -10.96
N ILE A 127 11.63 0.35 -10.28
CA ILE A 127 10.21 0.62 -10.54
C ILE A 127 9.86 2.05 -10.12
N GLU A 128 10.32 2.49 -8.95
CA GLU A 128 10.12 3.86 -8.47
C GLU A 128 10.66 4.91 -9.42
N ALA A 129 11.89 4.71 -9.93
CA ALA A 129 12.52 5.62 -10.87
C ALA A 129 11.79 5.72 -12.23
N GLN A 130 11.01 4.71 -12.59
CA GLN A 130 10.19 4.72 -13.82
C GLN A 130 8.81 5.37 -13.61
N ALA A 131 8.37 5.51 -12.36
CA ALA A 131 7.06 6.02 -11.98
C ALA A 131 7.10 7.48 -11.50
N GLU A 132 8.24 8.16 -11.66
CA GLU A 132 8.48 9.58 -11.38
C GLU A 132 8.11 10.47 -12.58
#